data_AF-A0A5D0QUJ1-F1
#
_entry.id   AF-A0A5D0QUJ1-F1
#
_cell.length_a   1.000
_cell.length_b   1.000
_cell.length_c   1.000
_cell.angle_alpha   90.00
_cell.angle_beta   90.00
_cell.angle_gamma   90.00
#
_symmetry.space_group_name_H-M   'P 1'
#
loop_
_entity.id
_entity.type
_entity.pdbx_description
1 polymer ?
#
loop_
_entity_poly.entity_id
_entity_poly.type
_entity_poly.pdbx_seq_one_letter_code
_entity_poly.pdbx_strand_id
1 'polypeptide(L)'
;MEGRIMREENVTKNILEWLIENDWTIVCYDFPQSGTGVILHQNNELHTTKNKGSIIPDIIAVKNGIALFFENKDRFYQQDFDKLFEIKTMQNFSGSLGRLLSDFTIKNVVYGIGISDIKKEVDKSKSHLEKIDFLISSNSQKEIFIHYDVNGIFSNT
;
A
#
# COMPACT_ATOMS: atom_id res chain seq x y z
N MET A 1 -26.59 9.17 3.74
CA MET A 1 -25.70 9.80 4.74
C MET A 1 -24.30 9.71 4.18
N GLU A 2 -23.62 10.83 3.96
CA GLU A 2 -22.19 10.79 3.62
C GLU A 2 -21.43 10.25 4.84
N GLY A 3 -20.68 9.16 4.63
CA GLY A 3 -19.90 8.52 5.69
C GLY A 3 -18.86 9.48 6.28
N ARG A 4 -18.61 9.37 7.59
CA ARG A 4 -17.56 10.13 8.26
C ARG A 4 -16.19 9.57 7.86
N ILE A 5 -15.22 10.45 7.60
CA ILE A 5 -13.82 10.07 7.32
C ILE A 5 -13.31 9.20 8.45
N MET A 6 -12.89 7.99 8.09
CA MET A 6 -12.18 7.07 8.97
C MET A 6 -10.73 7.50 9.08
N ARG A 7 -10.14 7.42 10.28
CA ARG A 7 -8.70 7.67 10.47
C ARG A 7 -7.86 6.64 9.70
N GLU A 8 -6.72 7.08 9.20
CA GLU A 8 -5.75 6.25 8.47
C GLU A 8 -5.40 4.94 9.21
N GLU A 9 -5.18 5.01 10.53
CA GLU A 9 -4.94 3.82 11.37
C GLU A 9 -6.04 2.75 11.24
N ASN A 10 -7.31 3.16 11.21
CA ASN A 10 -8.42 2.23 11.08
C ASN A 10 -8.54 1.68 9.66
N VAL A 11 -8.20 2.48 8.64
CA VAL A 11 -8.11 2.01 7.24
C VAL A 11 -7.06 0.91 7.15
N THR A 12 -5.85 1.15 7.68
CA THR A 12 -4.77 0.16 7.72
C THR A 12 -5.18 -1.09 8.49
N LYS A 13 -5.82 -0.96 9.66
CA LYS A 13 -6.32 -2.12 10.44
C LYS A 13 -7.32 -2.97 9.67
N ASN A 14 -8.32 -2.34 9.05
CA ASN A 14 -9.35 -3.06 8.31
C ASN A 14 -8.76 -3.79 7.10
N ILE A 15 -7.85 -3.14 6.37
CA ILE A 15 -7.17 -3.76 5.22
C ILE A 15 -6.30 -4.93 5.70
N LEU A 16 -5.56 -4.76 6.80
CA LEU A 16 -4.72 -5.80 7.37
C LEU A 16 -5.53 -7.04 7.76
N GLU A 17 -6.64 -6.85 8.47
CA GLU A 17 -7.56 -7.93 8.85
C GLU A 17 -8.11 -8.64 7.61
N TRP A 18 -8.60 -7.89 6.62
CA TRP A 18 -9.13 -8.45 5.36
C TRP A 18 -8.07 -9.25 4.58
N LEU A 19 -6.83 -8.77 4.52
CA LEU A 19 -5.73 -9.48 3.88
C LEU A 19 -5.47 -10.83 4.58
N ILE A 20 -5.45 -10.85 5.91
CA ILE A 20 -5.25 -12.07 6.71
C ILE A 20 -6.39 -13.06 6.51
N GLU A 21 -7.64 -12.58 6.56
CA GLU A 21 -8.84 -13.41 6.31
C GLU A 21 -8.84 -14.04 4.91
N ASN A 22 -8.08 -13.45 3.99
CA ASN A 22 -7.94 -13.89 2.62
C ASN A 22 -6.57 -14.50 2.31
N ASP A 23 -5.95 -15.14 3.30
CA ASP A 23 -4.72 -15.93 3.18
C ASP A 23 -3.52 -15.16 2.59
N TRP A 24 -3.48 -13.83 2.73
CA TRP A 24 -2.27 -13.07 2.45
C TRP A 24 -1.31 -13.19 3.63
N THR A 25 -0.05 -13.49 3.35
CA THR A 25 1.00 -13.48 4.37
C THR A 25 1.49 -12.05 4.55
N ILE A 26 1.35 -11.50 5.75
CA ILE A 26 1.84 -10.14 6.06
C ILE A 26 3.35 -10.20 6.32
N VAL A 27 4.11 -9.44 5.53
CA VAL A 27 5.57 -9.34 5.67
C VAL A 27 5.94 -8.23 6.65
N CYS A 28 5.33 -7.05 6.49
CA CYS A 28 5.45 -5.95 7.45
C CYS A 28 4.24 -5.03 7.36
N TYR A 29 4.03 -4.25 8.41
CA TYR A 29 3.07 -3.15 8.41
C TYR A 29 3.57 -2.03 9.34
N ASP A 30 3.11 -0.81 9.10
CA ASP A 30 3.30 0.34 9.98
C ASP A 30 1.95 1.03 10.20
N PHE A 31 1.68 1.42 11.44
CA PHE A 31 0.56 2.32 11.71
C PHE A 31 1.07 3.76 11.72
N PRO A 32 0.24 4.71 11.27
CA PRO A 32 0.61 6.13 11.26
C PRO A 32 1.12 6.56 12.63
N GLN A 33 2.26 7.28 12.63
CA GLN A 33 2.93 7.80 13.84
C GLN A 33 3.56 6.76 14.77
N SER A 34 3.61 5.48 14.41
CA SER A 34 4.27 4.47 15.25
C SER A 34 5.79 4.52 15.14
N GLY A 35 6.33 4.77 13.94
CA GLY A 35 7.77 4.84 13.68
C GLY A 35 8.50 3.50 13.84
N THR A 36 7.77 2.39 13.81
CA THR A 36 8.30 1.04 14.08
C THR A 36 8.43 0.17 12.83
N GLY A 37 7.95 0.66 11.69
CA GLY A 37 7.90 -0.06 10.43
C GLY A 37 9.26 -0.33 9.81
N VAL A 38 9.25 -1.18 8.78
CA VAL A 38 10.45 -1.54 8.03
C VAL A 38 10.85 -0.38 7.13
N ILE A 39 12.05 0.15 7.34
CA ILE A 39 12.62 1.21 6.53
C ILE A 39 13.18 0.62 5.23
N LEU A 40 12.69 1.08 4.09
CA LEU A 40 13.25 0.80 2.78
C LEU A 40 14.19 1.93 2.39
N HIS A 41 15.46 1.57 2.16
CA HIS A 41 16.48 2.49 1.67
C HIS A 41 16.54 2.48 0.15
N GLN A 42 16.77 3.66 -0.43
CA GLN A 42 16.95 3.82 -1.86
C GLN A 42 18.27 3.16 -2.31
N ASN A 43 18.29 2.58 -3.50
CA ASN A 43 19.37 1.74 -4.01
C ASN A 43 20.76 2.41 -4.05
N ASN A 44 20.81 3.73 -4.28
CA ASN A 44 22.04 4.49 -4.54
C ASN A 44 22.40 5.48 -3.43
N GLU A 45 21.82 5.37 -2.24
CA GLU A 45 22.24 6.24 -1.15
C GLU A 45 23.59 5.80 -0.60
N LEU A 46 24.58 6.71 -0.73
CA LEU A 46 25.75 6.67 0.13
C LEU A 46 25.22 6.67 1.57
N HIS A 47 25.48 5.59 2.32
CA HIS A 47 25.07 5.36 3.71
C HIS A 47 25.60 6.41 4.72
N THR A 48 26.03 7.59 4.26
CA THR A 48 26.58 8.69 5.04
C THR A 48 25.49 9.52 5.74
N THR A 49 24.22 9.43 5.31
CA THR A 49 23.07 10.03 6.03
C THR A 49 21.95 9.01 6.20
N LYS A 50 21.75 8.50 7.42
CA LYS A 50 20.89 7.32 7.72
C LYS A 50 19.43 7.38 7.24
N ASN A 51 18.84 8.56 7.02
CA ASN A 51 17.39 8.73 6.84
C ASN A 51 16.98 9.66 5.67
N LYS A 52 17.93 10.15 4.85
CA LYS A 52 17.49 10.87 3.64
C LYS A 52 16.88 9.81 2.70
N GLY A 53 15.88 10.15 1.89
CA GLY A 53 15.35 9.28 0.83
C GLY A 53 14.67 7.96 1.24
N SER A 54 14.66 7.57 2.52
CA SER A 54 14.05 6.32 2.97
C SER A 54 12.53 6.42 3.10
N ILE A 55 11.83 5.30 2.86
CA ILE A 55 10.38 5.19 2.99
C ILE A 55 9.99 4.07 3.95
N ILE A 56 8.78 4.15 4.52
CA ILE A 56 8.18 3.08 5.32
C ILE A 56 6.83 2.76 4.66
N PRO A 57 6.64 1.55 4.11
CA PRO A 57 5.35 1.12 3.60
C PRO A 57 4.36 0.85 4.73
N ASP A 58 3.09 1.14 4.50
CA ASP A 58 2.05 0.86 5.51
C ASP A 58 1.76 -0.62 5.63
N ILE A 59 1.72 -1.35 4.51
CA ILE A 59 1.58 -2.82 4.49
C ILE A 59 2.38 -3.38 3.31
N ILE A 60 3.17 -4.42 3.59
CA ILE A 60 3.66 -5.37 2.58
C ILE A 60 3.06 -6.73 2.86
N ALA A 61 2.39 -7.31 1.87
CA ALA A 61 1.77 -8.63 1.98
C ALA A 61 2.06 -9.47 0.74
N VAL A 62 2.10 -10.80 0.87
CA VAL A 62 2.46 -11.71 -0.23
C VAL A 62 1.49 -12.87 -0.35
N LYS A 63 1.15 -13.23 -1.59
CA LYS A 63 0.35 -14.41 -1.94
C LYS A 63 0.64 -14.83 -3.37
N ASN A 64 0.82 -16.13 -3.62
CA ASN A 64 0.97 -16.71 -4.96
C ASN A 64 2.05 -16.03 -5.85
N GLY A 65 3.15 -15.58 -5.24
CA GLY A 65 4.24 -14.89 -5.94
C GLY A 65 3.96 -13.44 -6.30
N ILE A 66 2.90 -12.84 -5.73
CA ILE A 66 2.60 -11.41 -5.82
C ILE A 66 2.92 -10.79 -4.48
N ALA A 67 3.64 -9.66 -4.47
CA ALA A 67 3.79 -8.80 -3.31
C ALA A 67 2.95 -7.54 -3.48
N LEU A 68 2.10 -7.23 -2.50
CA LEU A 68 1.38 -5.98 -2.40
C LEU A 68 2.23 -4.95 -1.67
N PHE A 69 2.25 -3.73 -2.17
CA PHE A 69 2.79 -2.55 -1.51
C PHE A 69 1.66 -1.56 -1.29
N PHE A 70 1.34 -1.27 -0.04
CA PHE A 70 0.29 -0.31 0.32
C PHE A 70 0.85 1.01 0.82
N GLU A 71 0.16 2.07 0.43
CA GLU A 71 0.11 3.35 1.12
C GLU A 71 -1.36 3.63 1.45
N ASN A 72 -1.67 3.83 2.72
CA ASN A 72 -3.01 4.01 3.25
C ASN A 72 -3.21 5.45 3.71
N LYS A 73 -4.41 5.98 3.48
CA LYS A 73 -4.80 7.34 3.90
C LYS A 73 -6.24 7.40 4.36
N ASP A 74 -6.56 8.41 5.16
CA ASP A 74 -7.95 8.72 5.50
C ASP A 74 -8.74 9.30 4.31
N ARG A 75 -8.04 9.85 3.30
CA ARG A 75 -8.63 10.52 2.12
C ARG A 75 -7.66 10.54 0.94
N PHE A 76 -8.08 11.11 -0.19
CA PHE A 76 -7.19 11.28 -1.34
C PHE A 76 -6.01 12.22 -1.01
N TYR A 77 -4.79 11.76 -1.29
CA TYR A 77 -3.58 12.57 -1.22
C TYR A 77 -2.70 12.32 -2.44
N GLN A 78 -2.63 13.29 -3.35
CA GLN A 78 -1.95 13.13 -4.64
C GLN A 78 -0.48 12.72 -4.50
N GLN A 79 0.21 13.22 -3.48
CA GLN A 79 1.63 12.90 -3.27
C GLN A 79 1.88 11.41 -3.05
N ASP A 80 0.93 10.66 -2.47
CA ASP A 80 1.08 9.21 -2.31
C ASP A 80 0.96 8.47 -3.65
N PHE A 81 0.10 8.95 -4.56
CA PHE A 81 0.02 8.42 -5.93
C PHE A 81 1.30 8.71 -6.71
N ASP A 82 1.81 9.95 -6.61
CA ASP A 82 3.06 10.35 -7.27
C ASP A 82 4.25 9.54 -6.74
N LYS A 83 4.31 9.33 -5.41
CA LYS A 83 5.31 8.49 -4.73
C LYS A 83 5.28 7.05 -5.22
N LEU A 84 4.09 6.41 -5.22
CA LEU A 84 3.97 5.03 -5.70
C LEU A 84 4.33 4.89 -7.18
N PHE A 85 3.93 5.86 -8.01
CA PHE A 85 4.30 5.88 -9.42
C PHE A 85 5.82 5.98 -9.62
N GLU A 86 6.48 6.85 -8.86
CA GLU A 86 7.94 6.95 -8.87
C GLU A 86 8.60 5.64 -8.45
N ILE A 87 8.20 5.06 -7.30
CA ILE A 87 8.77 3.79 -6.80
C ILE A 87 8.63 2.68 -7.83
N LYS A 88 7.44 2.55 -8.42
CA LYS A 88 7.12 1.55 -9.43
C LYS A 88 7.95 1.72 -10.72
N THR A 89 8.08 2.96 -11.20
CA THR A 89 8.73 3.24 -12.50
C THR A 89 10.25 3.30 -12.40
N MET A 90 10.77 3.93 -11.35
CA MET A 90 12.21 4.11 -11.14
C MET A 90 12.87 2.88 -10.52
N GLN A 91 12.09 2.01 -9.88
CA GLN A 91 12.57 0.83 -9.15
C GLN A 91 13.68 1.17 -8.15
N ASN A 92 13.63 2.37 -7.59
CA ASN A 92 14.68 2.97 -6.78
C ASN A 92 14.81 2.34 -5.38
N PHE A 93 13.89 1.45 -4.97
CA PHE A 93 13.94 0.69 -3.71
C PHE A 93 14.09 -0.83 -3.92
N SER A 94 14.32 -1.29 -5.16
CA SER A 94 14.33 -2.72 -5.51
C SER A 94 15.31 -3.57 -4.69
N GLY A 95 16.47 -3.03 -4.30
CA GLY A 95 17.45 -3.73 -3.47
C GLY A 95 16.96 -3.95 -2.04
N SER A 96 16.30 -2.96 -1.44
CA SER A 96 15.72 -3.10 -0.10
C SER A 96 14.49 -4.01 -0.11
N LEU A 97 13.62 -3.88 -1.12
CA LEU A 97 12.47 -4.77 -1.31
C LEU A 97 12.91 -6.22 -1.55
N GLY A 98 13.92 -6.45 -2.39
CA GLY A 98 14.43 -7.79 -2.67
C GLY A 98 15.00 -8.48 -1.42
N ARG A 99 15.66 -7.73 -0.53
CA ARG A 99 16.10 -8.25 0.78
C ARG A 99 14.93 -8.55 1.71
N LEU A 100 13.94 -7.64 1.78
CA LEU A 100 12.77 -7.83 2.63
C LEU A 100 11.94 -9.06 2.20
N LEU A 101 11.91 -9.34 0.91
CA LEU A 101 11.13 -10.40 0.30
C LEU A 101 11.95 -11.67 -0.01
N SER A 102 13.18 -11.79 0.50
CA SER A 102 14.13 -12.86 0.10
C SER A 102 13.64 -14.27 0.37
N ASP A 103 12.77 -14.44 1.36
CA ASP A 103 12.21 -15.73 1.77
C ASP A 103 11.02 -16.17 0.89
N PHE A 104 10.60 -15.31 -0.05
CA PHE A 104 9.46 -15.55 -0.92
C PHE A 104 9.88 -15.55 -2.40
N THR A 105 9.28 -16.45 -3.18
CA THR A 105 9.44 -16.42 -4.65
C THR A 105 8.48 -15.38 -5.23
N ILE A 106 8.92 -14.12 -5.29
CA ILE A 106 8.11 -13.01 -5.82
C ILE A 106 8.37 -12.85 -7.33
N LYS A 107 7.28 -12.90 -8.10
CA LYS A 107 7.27 -12.64 -9.55
C LYS A 107 7.06 -11.16 -9.84
N ASN A 108 6.12 -10.53 -9.13
CA ASN A 108 5.74 -9.14 -9.32
C ASN A 108 5.47 -8.45 -7.98
N VAL A 109 5.84 -7.17 -7.89
CA VAL A 109 5.38 -6.26 -6.84
C VAL A 109 4.35 -5.33 -7.47
N VAL A 110 3.20 -5.18 -6.82
CA VAL A 110 2.11 -4.29 -7.25
C VAL A 110 1.83 -3.27 -6.17
N TYR A 111 1.54 -2.04 -6.59
CA TYR A 111 1.50 -0.87 -5.73
C TYR A 111 0.08 -0.30 -5.70
N GLY A 112 -0.44 -0.01 -4.52
CA GLY A 112 -1.79 0.54 -4.45
C GLY A 112 -2.11 1.28 -3.18
N ILE A 113 -3.30 1.86 -3.22
CA ILE A 113 -3.78 2.81 -2.22
C ILE A 113 -4.98 2.21 -1.48
N GLY A 114 -4.94 2.31 -0.15
CA GLY A 114 -6.09 2.08 0.72
C GLY A 114 -6.65 3.39 1.26
N ILE A 115 -7.95 3.66 1.10
CA ILE A 115 -8.58 4.88 1.62
C ILE A 115 -9.86 4.64 2.43
N SER A 116 -10.31 5.65 3.17
CA SER A 116 -11.67 5.64 3.72
C SER A 116 -12.70 5.58 2.59
N ASP A 117 -13.76 4.78 2.77
CA ASP A 117 -14.83 4.63 1.79
C ASP A 117 -15.78 5.83 1.78
N ILE A 118 -15.32 6.91 1.16
CA ILE A 118 -16.07 8.13 0.96
C ILE A 118 -16.07 8.44 -0.51
N LYS A 119 -17.28 8.47 -1.09
CA LYS A 119 -17.50 8.66 -2.52
C LYS A 119 -16.63 9.76 -3.13
N LYS A 120 -16.58 10.94 -2.52
CA LYS A 120 -15.78 12.07 -3.02
C LYS A 120 -14.27 11.77 -3.09
N GLU A 121 -13.73 11.06 -2.10
CA GLU A 121 -12.31 10.75 -2.03
C GLU A 121 -11.94 9.56 -2.93
N VAL A 122 -12.84 8.58 -3.05
CA VAL A 122 -12.76 7.50 -4.04
C VAL A 122 -12.80 8.06 -5.46
N ASP A 123 -13.73 8.96 -5.77
CA ASP A 123 -13.87 9.56 -7.11
C ASP A 123 -12.64 10.38 -7.51
N LYS A 124 -12.03 11.13 -6.57
CA LYS A 124 -10.73 11.79 -6.81
C LYS A 124 -9.61 10.79 -7.04
N SER A 125 -9.56 9.71 -6.26
CA SER A 125 -8.54 8.67 -6.42
C SER A 125 -8.65 8.01 -7.81
N LYS A 126 -9.88 7.85 -8.32
CA LYS A 126 -10.15 7.32 -9.66
C LYS A 126 -9.63 8.21 -10.81
N SER A 127 -9.33 9.49 -10.58
CA SER A 127 -8.68 10.33 -11.60
C SER A 127 -7.15 10.14 -11.70
N HIS A 128 -6.59 9.20 -10.93
CA HIS A 128 -5.15 8.93 -10.85
C HIS A 128 -4.81 7.42 -10.93
N LEU A 129 -5.70 6.60 -11.48
CA LEU A 129 -5.53 5.14 -11.55
C LEU A 129 -4.32 4.71 -12.38
N GLU A 130 -3.86 5.54 -13.32
CA GLU A 130 -2.67 5.27 -14.14
C GLU A 130 -1.37 5.18 -13.31
N LYS A 131 -1.38 5.70 -12.08
CA LYS A 131 -0.22 5.76 -11.18
C LYS A 131 -0.08 4.55 -10.27
N ILE A 132 -1.11 3.73 -10.16
CA ILE A 132 -1.22 2.62 -9.21
C ILE A 132 -1.70 1.35 -9.92
N ASP A 133 -1.60 0.21 -9.26
CA ASP A 133 -2.07 -1.09 -9.74
C ASP A 133 -3.43 -1.47 -9.15
N PHE A 134 -3.75 -0.97 -7.96
CA PHE A 134 -5.04 -1.20 -7.31
C PHE A 134 -5.45 -0.06 -6.38
N LEU A 135 -6.75 0.13 -6.21
CA LEU A 135 -7.38 1.06 -5.28
C LEU A 135 -8.44 0.31 -4.49
N ILE A 136 -8.31 0.30 -3.17
CA ILE A 136 -9.33 -0.25 -2.27
C ILE A 136 -9.79 0.80 -1.26
N SER A 137 -11.02 0.67 -0.78
CA SER A 137 -11.52 1.48 0.34
C SER A 137 -12.06 0.62 1.47
N SER A 138 -12.11 1.19 2.67
CA SER A 138 -12.76 0.58 3.83
C SER A 138 -13.70 1.53 4.57
N ASN A 139 -14.79 0.98 5.13
CA ASN A 139 -15.75 1.73 5.93
C ASN A 139 -15.75 1.33 7.41
N SER A 140 -16.55 2.04 8.22
CA SER A 140 -16.64 1.82 9.67
C SER A 140 -17.16 0.45 10.10
N GLN A 141 -17.75 -0.30 9.17
CA GLN A 141 -18.24 -1.67 9.34
C GLN A 141 -17.17 -2.70 8.97
N LYS A 142 -15.95 -2.25 8.65
CA LYS A 142 -14.81 -3.05 8.18
C LYS A 142 -15.00 -3.69 6.81
N GLU A 143 -16.02 -3.27 6.06
CA GLU A 143 -16.20 -3.73 4.68
C GLU A 143 -15.07 -3.17 3.81
N ILE A 144 -14.56 -4.01 2.91
CA ILE A 144 -13.57 -3.63 1.90
C ILE A 144 -14.23 -3.57 0.53
N PHE A 145 -13.95 -2.50 -0.21
CA PHE A 145 -14.42 -2.32 -1.58
C PHE A 145 -13.22 -2.18 -2.51
N ILE A 146 -13.18 -3.03 -3.54
CA ILE A 146 -12.17 -2.95 -4.60
C ILE A 146 -12.71 -2.04 -5.69
N HIS A 147 -12.09 -0.88 -5.89
CA HIS A 147 -12.50 0.12 -6.88
C HIS A 147 -11.73 0.01 -8.18
N TYR A 148 -10.52 -0.52 -8.11
CA TYR A 148 -9.62 -0.73 -9.24
C TYR A 148 -8.63 -1.83 -8.90
N ASP A 149 -8.38 -2.70 -9.86
CA ASP A 149 -7.38 -3.78 -9.79
C ASP A 149 -7.02 -4.16 -11.22
N VAL A 150 -5.90 -3.64 -11.72
CA VAL A 150 -5.50 -3.82 -13.12
C VAL A 150 -5.10 -5.26 -13.44
N ASN A 151 -4.74 -6.03 -12.43
CA ASN A 151 -4.17 -7.37 -12.56
C ASN A 151 -5.12 -8.48 -12.10
N GLY A 152 -6.30 -8.14 -11.57
CA GLY A 152 -7.27 -9.10 -11.02
C GLY A 152 -6.73 -9.86 -9.80
N ILE A 153 -5.78 -9.28 -9.06
CA ILE A 153 -5.13 -9.91 -7.89
C ILE A 153 -6.12 -10.25 -6.77
N PHE A 154 -7.25 -9.53 -6.71
CA PHE A 154 -8.27 -9.71 -5.69
C PHE A 154 -9.51 -10.47 -6.17
N SER A 155 -9.52 -11.05 -7.39
CA SER A 155 -10.73 -11.66 -7.97
C SER A 155 -11.24 -12.94 -7.28
N ASN A 156 -10.46 -13.53 -6.37
CA ASN A 156 -10.82 -14.73 -5.60
C ASN A 156 -10.86 -14.46 -4.08
N THR A 157 -11.23 -13.24 -3.72
CA THR A 157 -11.26 -12.71 -2.35
C THR A 157 -12.70 -12.47 -1.93
#